data_AF-A0A7C4DDV8-F1
#
_entry.id   AF-A0A7C4DDV8-F1
#
_cell.length_a   1.000
_cell.length_b   1.000
_cell.length_c   1.000
_cell.angle_alpha   90.00
_cell.angle_beta   90.00
_cell.angle_gamma   90.00
#
_symmetry.space_group_name_H-M   'P 1'
#
loop_
_entity.id
_entity.type
_entity.pdbx_description
1 polymer ?
#
loop_
_entity_poly.entity_id
_entity_poly.type
_entity_poly.pdbx_seq_one_letter_code
_entity_poly.pdbx_strand_id
1 'polypeptide(L)'
;WQGFKRGLFGQSLFMLKVSGEGLLFVNAFGAIDRHSLKSGESLIVDNYHLVAFDDTCRYDVKKFGGLKSTILGGEGLVTEVYGPGEVYIQTKNIREFVDWLWELLHARVETTARTTAMEKREREGIGFSLGRPK
;
A
#
# COMPACT_ATOMS: atom_id res chain seq x y z
N TRP A 1 11.16 -16.15 -12.65
CA TRP A 1 11.93 -15.41 -11.63
C TRP A 1 12.55 -14.20 -12.32
N GLN A 2 12.12 -12.98 -11.98
CA GLN A 2 12.63 -11.70 -12.50
C GLN A 2 12.95 -10.75 -11.32
N GLY A 3 13.44 -11.32 -10.23
CA GLY A 3 13.83 -10.58 -9.05
C GLY A 3 14.93 -9.54 -9.33
N PHE A 4 14.92 -8.60 -8.41
CA PHE A 4 15.76 -7.40 -8.31
C PHE A 4 15.74 -6.41 -9.50
N LYS A 5 15.52 -6.83 -10.74
CA LYS A 5 15.56 -5.91 -11.91
C LYS A 5 14.41 -4.90 -11.98
N ARG A 6 13.35 -5.06 -11.17
CA ARG A 6 12.25 -4.09 -11.04
C ARG A 6 12.18 -3.38 -9.68
N GLY A 7 13.22 -3.49 -8.85
CA GLY A 7 13.38 -2.66 -7.65
C GLY A 7 13.64 -1.15 -7.94
N LEU A 8 13.44 -0.71 -9.18
CA LEU A 8 13.90 0.60 -9.69
C LEU A 8 12.76 1.51 -10.19
N PHE A 9 11.57 1.42 -9.60
CA PHE A 9 10.49 2.41 -9.86
C PHE A 9 9.82 2.90 -8.57
N GLY A 10 10.63 3.17 -7.55
CA GLY A 10 10.28 4.10 -6.47
C GLY A 10 9.29 3.62 -5.41
N GLN A 11 8.78 2.39 -5.47
CA GLN A 11 7.92 1.83 -4.42
C GLN A 11 8.30 0.37 -4.10
N SER A 12 8.11 0.02 -2.83
CA SER A 12 8.60 -1.15 -2.09
C SER A 12 7.88 -2.46 -2.40
N LEU A 13 7.55 -2.73 -3.66
CA LEU A 13 6.95 -4.00 -4.07
C LEU A 13 7.99 -4.90 -4.74
N PHE A 14 8.34 -5.98 -4.04
CA PHE A 14 9.10 -7.09 -4.60
C PHE A 14 8.22 -8.34 -4.62
N MET A 15 8.17 -9.00 -5.77
CA MET A 15 7.43 -10.24 -5.92
C MET A 15 8.33 -11.41 -5.52
N LEU A 16 7.82 -12.26 -4.62
CA LEU A 16 8.51 -13.46 -4.17
C LEU A 16 8.02 -14.65 -4.99
N LYS A 17 8.94 -15.48 -5.50
CA LYS A 17 8.61 -16.82 -6.01
C LYS A 17 8.92 -17.83 -4.90
N VAL A 18 7.91 -18.58 -4.50
CA VAL A 18 8.04 -19.71 -3.57
C VAL A 18 7.98 -21.01 -4.38
N SER A 19 8.79 -22.00 -4.01
CA SER A 19 8.82 -23.33 -4.62
C SER A 19 9.23 -24.37 -3.59
N GLY A 20 8.69 -25.59 -3.68
CA GLY A 20 8.95 -26.68 -2.76
C GLY A 20 7.65 -27.40 -2.38
N GLU A 21 7.74 -28.31 -1.42
CA GLU A 21 6.60 -29.08 -0.90
C GLU A 21 6.34 -28.69 0.55
N GLY A 22 5.10 -28.27 0.85
CA GLY A 22 4.71 -27.85 2.18
C GLY A 22 3.52 -26.89 2.16
N LEU A 23 3.10 -26.44 3.34
CA LEU A 23 2.06 -25.43 3.50
C LEU A 23 2.65 -24.03 3.38
N LEU A 24 2.05 -23.20 2.54
CA LEU A 24 2.36 -21.77 2.44
C LEU A 24 1.21 -20.97 3.07
N PHE A 25 1.54 -20.11 4.02
CA PHE A 25 0.60 -19.17 4.62
C PHE A 25 0.87 -17.77 4.06
N VAL A 26 -0.19 -17.11 3.60
CA VAL A 26 -0.16 -15.71 3.16
C VAL A 26 -1.19 -14.92 3.95
N ASN A 27 -0.91 -13.64 4.19
CA ASN A 27 -1.88 -12.73 4.81
C ASN A 27 -2.37 -11.71 3.78
N ALA A 28 -3.56 -11.17 4.03
CA ALA A 28 -4.18 -10.12 3.23
C ALA A 28 -4.78 -9.07 4.17
N PHE A 29 -4.96 -7.85 3.68
CA PHE A 29 -5.75 -6.84 4.36
C PHE A 29 -7.21 -6.88 3.86
N GLY A 30 -8.13 -7.30 4.72
CA GLY A 30 -9.51 -7.60 4.34
C GLY A 30 -9.72 -9.08 4.00
N ALA A 31 -10.60 -9.36 3.05
CA ALA A 31 -10.86 -10.72 2.56
C ALA A 31 -9.95 -11.05 1.37
N ILE A 32 -9.72 -12.34 1.14
CA ILE A 32 -9.09 -12.85 -0.08
C ILE A 32 -10.19 -13.22 -1.06
N ASP A 33 -10.13 -12.65 -2.26
CA ASP A 33 -10.98 -13.00 -3.38
C ASP A 33 -10.14 -13.74 -4.45
N ARG A 34 -10.70 -14.82 -4.99
CA ARG A 34 -9.99 -15.78 -5.87
C ARG A 34 -10.60 -15.73 -7.26
N HIS A 35 -9.74 -15.50 -8.25
CA HIS A 35 -10.10 -15.43 -9.67
C HIS A 35 -9.38 -16.51 -10.45
N SER A 36 -10.14 -17.41 -11.08
CA SER A 36 -9.57 -18.45 -11.95
C SER A 36 -9.52 -17.92 -13.37
N LEU A 37 -8.31 -17.85 -13.94
CA LEU A 37 -8.07 -17.43 -15.31
C LEU A 37 -7.84 -18.66 -16.18
N LYS A 38 -8.59 -18.78 -17.27
CA LYS A 38 -8.34 -19.75 -18.33
C LYS A 38 -7.20 -19.28 -19.23
N SER A 39 -6.73 -20.18 -20.09
CA SER A 39 -5.73 -19.85 -21.10
C SER A 39 -6.22 -18.71 -21.99
N GLY A 40 -5.45 -17.63 -22.10
CA GLY A 40 -5.79 -16.44 -22.87
C GLY A 40 -6.64 -15.40 -22.14
N GLU A 41 -7.14 -15.70 -20.94
CA GLU A 41 -7.80 -14.71 -20.07
C GLU A 41 -6.75 -13.89 -19.32
N SER A 42 -7.14 -12.67 -18.92
CA SER A 42 -6.28 -11.77 -18.16
C SER A 42 -7.05 -10.97 -17.13
N LEU A 43 -6.36 -10.56 -16.08
CA LEU A 43 -6.86 -9.71 -15.02
C LEU A 43 -5.86 -8.59 -14.73
N ILE A 44 -6.33 -7.35 -14.77
CA ILE A 44 -5.55 -6.18 -14.35
C ILE A 44 -5.87 -5.89 -12.89
N VAL A 45 -4.84 -5.93 -12.04
CA VAL A 45 -4.94 -5.76 -10.60
C VAL A 45 -4.08 -4.59 -10.17
N ASP A 46 -4.60 -3.75 -9.28
CA ASP A 46 -3.80 -2.75 -8.58
C ASP A 46 -2.72 -3.44 -7.73
N ASN A 47 -1.50 -2.88 -7.69
CA ASN A 47 -0.38 -3.53 -7.01
C ASN A 47 -0.59 -3.71 -5.50
N TYR A 48 -1.40 -2.87 -4.84
CA TYR A 48 -1.75 -3.03 -3.44
C TYR A 48 -2.91 -3.97 -3.18
N HIS A 49 -3.53 -4.50 -4.23
CA HIS A 49 -4.60 -5.47 -4.13
C HIS A 49 -4.13 -6.88 -4.51
N LEU A 50 -2.99 -7.04 -5.17
CA LEU A 50 -2.46 -8.35 -5.56
C LEU A 50 -1.82 -9.07 -4.36
N VAL A 51 -2.30 -10.26 -4.02
CA VAL A 51 -1.76 -11.10 -2.93
C VAL A 51 -0.82 -12.16 -3.47
N ALA A 52 -1.31 -12.97 -4.41
CA ALA A 52 -0.56 -14.09 -5.00
C ALA A 52 -1.18 -14.50 -6.33
N PHE A 53 -0.44 -15.27 -7.12
CA PHE A 53 -0.97 -15.96 -8.28
C PHE A 53 -0.11 -17.19 -8.59
N ASP A 54 -0.71 -18.16 -9.29
CA ASP A 54 -0.03 -19.39 -9.66
C ASP A 54 1.16 -19.14 -10.58
N ASP A 55 2.19 -19.98 -10.49
CA ASP A 55 3.38 -19.80 -11.30
C ASP A 55 3.22 -20.17 -12.79
N THR A 56 2.07 -20.75 -13.14
CA THR A 56 1.60 -20.96 -14.51
C THR A 56 1.16 -19.67 -15.19
N CYS A 57 0.82 -18.63 -14.42
CA CYS A 57 0.44 -17.33 -14.94
C CYS A 57 1.66 -16.54 -15.41
N ARG A 58 1.49 -15.78 -16.50
CA ARG A 58 2.44 -14.76 -16.94
C ARG A 58 1.97 -13.40 -16.43
N TYR A 59 2.88 -12.46 -16.14
CA TYR A 59 2.47 -11.12 -15.69
C TYR A 59 3.32 -10.00 -16.29
N ASP A 60 2.74 -8.80 -16.35
CA ASP A 60 3.45 -7.57 -16.65
C ASP A 60 3.02 -6.44 -15.70
N VAL A 61 3.98 -5.61 -15.28
CA VAL A 61 3.75 -4.45 -14.42
C VAL A 61 3.78 -3.23 -15.30
N LYS A 62 2.65 -2.52 -15.37
CA LYS A 62 2.44 -1.38 -16.25
C LYS A 62 2.25 -0.13 -15.42
N LYS A 63 2.83 0.98 -15.90
CA LYS A 63 2.47 2.31 -15.41
C LYS A 63 1.11 2.68 -15.98
N PHE A 64 0.16 2.97 -15.10
CA PHE A 64 -1.12 3.54 -15.45
C PHE A 64 -1.00 5.07 -15.35
N GLY A 65 -0.84 5.76 -16.50
CA GLY A 65 -0.48 7.18 -16.51
C GLY A 65 -1.08 8.00 -17.66
N GLY A 66 -2.14 8.73 -17.34
CA GLY A 66 -2.79 9.82 -18.09
C GLY A 66 -3.71 10.61 -17.12
N LEU A 67 -4.49 11.59 -17.59
CA LEU A 67 -5.45 12.43 -16.80
C LEU A 67 -6.46 11.64 -15.94
N LYS A 68 -6.56 10.31 -16.10
CA LYS A 68 -7.39 9.39 -15.31
C LYS A 68 -6.65 8.72 -14.13
N SER A 69 -5.37 9.02 -13.92
CA SER A 69 -4.50 8.40 -12.89
C SER A 69 -4.89 8.71 -11.43
N THR A 70 -5.79 9.66 -11.22
CA THR A 70 -6.25 10.06 -9.87
C THR A 70 -7.08 8.99 -9.16
N ILE A 71 -7.56 7.95 -9.86
CA ILE A 71 -8.52 6.97 -9.31
C ILE A 71 -7.83 5.79 -8.59
N LEU A 72 -6.54 5.53 -8.83
CA LEU A 72 -5.82 4.34 -8.31
C LEU A 72 -4.82 4.68 -7.18
N GLY A 73 -5.23 5.45 -6.17
CA GLY A 73 -4.44 5.60 -4.94
C GLY A 73 -3.05 6.24 -5.09
N GLY A 74 -2.78 6.93 -6.20
CA GLY A 74 -1.60 7.81 -6.38
C GLY A 74 -0.31 7.15 -6.87
N GLU A 75 -0.23 5.82 -7.00
CA GLU A 75 1.02 5.15 -7.40
C GLU A 75 1.14 4.85 -8.90
N GLY A 76 0.00 4.79 -9.59
CA GLY A 76 -0.03 4.65 -11.04
C GLY A 76 0.67 3.39 -11.54
N LEU A 77 0.65 2.29 -10.78
CA LEU A 77 1.18 0.99 -11.19
C LEU A 77 0.12 -0.09 -11.03
N VAL A 78 -0.05 -0.89 -12.07
CA VAL A 78 -0.93 -2.06 -12.08
C VAL A 78 -0.16 -3.29 -12.55
N THR A 79 -0.58 -4.46 -12.12
CA THR A 79 -0.09 -5.75 -12.60
C THR A 79 -1.18 -6.41 -13.43
N GLU A 80 -0.88 -6.70 -14.69
CA GLU A 80 -1.73 -7.50 -15.56
C GLU A 80 -1.25 -8.94 -15.55
N VAL A 81 -2.11 -9.85 -15.08
CA VAL A 81 -1.87 -11.28 -14.96
C VAL A 81 -2.60 -12.00 -16.08
N TYR A 82 -1.93 -12.91 -16.76
CA TYR A 82 -2.44 -13.72 -17.86
C TYR A 82 -2.46 -15.19 -17.45
N GLY A 83 -3.61 -15.84 -17.63
CA GLY A 83 -3.78 -17.25 -17.32
C GLY A 83 -3.05 -18.21 -18.28
N PRO A 84 -3.10 -19.53 -18.03
CA PRO A 84 -3.99 -20.17 -17.06
C PRO A 84 -3.45 -20.19 -15.61
N GLY A 85 -4.35 -20.07 -14.64
CA GLY A 85 -4.02 -20.21 -13.21
C GLY A 85 -4.94 -19.38 -12.31
N GLU A 86 -4.69 -19.45 -11.00
CA GLU A 86 -5.43 -18.70 -10.01
C GLU A 86 -4.73 -17.39 -9.67
N VAL A 87 -5.54 -16.35 -9.44
CA VAL A 87 -5.11 -15.03 -8.96
C VAL A 87 -5.85 -14.72 -7.68
N TYR A 88 -5.11 -14.33 -6.64
CA TYR A 88 -5.62 -14.00 -5.32
C TYR A 88 -5.45 -12.52 -5.08
N ILE A 89 -6.55 -11.84 -4.76
CA ILE A 89 -6.58 -10.41 -4.48
C ILE A 89 -7.11 -10.14 -3.08
N GLN A 90 -6.69 -9.04 -2.47
CA GLN A 90 -7.22 -8.57 -1.19
C GLN A 90 -8.26 -7.48 -1.40
N THR A 91 -9.30 -7.43 -0.56
CA THR A 91 -10.42 -6.49 -0.74
C THR A 91 -10.18 -5.10 -0.18
N LYS A 92 -9.08 -4.87 0.54
CA LYS A 92 -8.74 -3.57 1.10
C LYS A 92 -7.28 -3.23 0.87
N ASN A 93 -7.01 -1.94 0.72
CA ASN A 93 -5.69 -1.37 0.69
C ASN A 93 -5.38 -0.69 2.03
N ILE A 94 -4.29 -1.06 2.68
CA ILE A 94 -3.88 -0.47 3.96
C ILE A 94 -3.54 1.01 3.82
N ARG A 95 -2.99 1.43 2.68
CA ARG A 95 -2.64 2.84 2.42
C ARG A 95 -3.90 3.68 2.38
N GLU A 96 -4.88 3.29 1.55
CA GLU A 96 -6.17 3.98 1.47
C GLU A 96 -6.88 4.03 2.83
N PHE A 97 -6.79 2.94 3.62
CA PHE A 97 -7.35 2.92 4.96
C PHE A 97 -6.67 3.91 5.91
N VAL A 98 -5.33 4.00 5.87
CA VAL A 98 -4.57 4.96 6.67
C VAL A 98 -4.85 6.39 6.26
N ASP A 99 -4.92 6.67 4.96
CA ASP A 99 -5.24 8.00 4.45
C ASP A 99 -6.64 8.45 4.89
N TRP A 100 -7.63 7.56 4.77
CA TRP A 100 -8.97 7.81 5.29
C TRP A 100 -8.98 8.03 6.80
N LEU A 101 -8.23 7.23 7.56
CA LEU A 101 -8.16 7.34 9.01
C LEU A 101 -7.52 8.68 9.44
N TRP A 102 -6.50 9.13 8.71
CA TRP A 102 -5.82 10.38 8.95
C TRP A 102 -6.76 11.58 8.81
N GLU A 103 -7.61 11.60 7.78
CA GLU A 103 -8.64 12.65 7.60
C GLU A 103 -9.53 12.80 8.85
N LEU A 104 -9.86 11.68 9.51
CA LEU A 104 -10.69 11.70 10.72
C LEU A 104 -9.92 12.05 11.99
N LEU A 105 -8.66 11.64 12.10
CA LEU A 105 -7.92 11.70 13.35
C LEU A 105 -6.91 12.85 13.44
N HIS A 106 -6.47 13.44 12.32
CA HIS A 106 -5.36 14.40 12.31
C HIS A 106 -5.56 15.55 13.31
N ALA A 107 -6.74 16.17 13.33
CA ALA A 107 -7.03 17.29 14.23
C ALA A 107 -6.89 16.91 15.73
N ARG A 108 -7.32 15.70 16.10
CA ARG A 108 -7.20 15.21 17.48
C ARG A 108 -5.76 14.86 17.84
N VAL A 109 -5.03 14.24 16.91
CA VAL A 109 -3.61 13.91 17.07
C VAL A 109 -2.79 15.19 17.25
N GLU A 110 -3.01 16.18 16.40
CA GLU A 110 -2.30 17.47 16.47
C GLU A 110 -2.60 18.23 17.76
N THR A 111 -3.87 18.28 18.18
CA THR A 111 -4.27 18.94 19.42
C THR A 111 -3.62 18.29 20.64
N THR A 112 -3.68 16.96 20.72
CA THR A 112 -3.08 16.21 21.83
C THR A 112 -1.57 16.42 21.87
N ALA A 113 -0.90 16.34 20.71
CA ALA A 113 0.54 16.58 20.60
C ALA A 113 0.94 17.99 21.06
N ARG A 114 0.17 19.02 20.69
CA ARG A 114 0.40 20.40 21.14
C ARG A 114 0.24 20.55 22.65
N THR A 115 -0.83 20.01 23.25
CA THR A 115 -1.07 20.06 24.70
C THR A 115 0.04 19.35 25.47
N THR A 116 0.40 18.12 25.09
CA THR A 116 1.49 17.38 25.74
C THR A 116 2.83 18.10 25.62
N ALA A 117 3.11 18.75 24.48
CA ALA A 117 4.31 19.55 24.30
C ALA A 117 4.32 20.80 25.20
N MET A 118 3.17 21.47 25.40
CA MET A 118 3.04 22.60 26.33
C MET A 118 3.28 22.17 27.78
N GLU A 119 2.61 21.12 28.26
CA GLU A 119 2.81 20.59 29.62
C GLU A 119 4.25 20.15 29.87
N LYS A 120 4.91 19.55 28.86
CA LYS A 120 6.32 19.17 28.96
C LYS A 120 7.22 20.41 29.08
N ARG A 121 6.98 21.45 28.27
CA ARG A 121 7.74 22.72 28.34
C ARG A 121 7.56 23.45 29.67
N GLU A 122 6.35 23.44 30.23
CA GLU A 122 6.06 23.99 31.56
C GLU A 122 6.80 23.22 32.67
N ARG A 123 6.75 21.87 32.63
CA ARG A 123 7.51 21.03 33.58
C ARG A 123 9.02 21.23 33.49
N GLU A 124 9.55 21.48 32.30
CA GLU A 124 10.98 21.68 32.06
C GLU A 124 11.44 23.14 32.33
N GLY A 125 10.52 24.05 32.69
CA GLY A 125 10.86 25.44 33.05
C GLY A 125 11.34 26.31 31.88
N ILE A 126 11.08 25.90 30.64
CA ILE A 126 11.54 26.59 29.42
C ILE A 126 10.49 27.65 29.02
N GLY A 127 10.42 28.76 29.77
CA GLY A 127 9.51 29.89 29.48
C GLY A 127 10.25 31.11 28.94
N PHE A 128 10.01 31.50 27.68
CA PHE A 128 10.44 32.81 27.16
C PHE A 128 9.39 33.87 27.53
N SER A 129 9.81 34.89 28.30
CA SER A 129 9.08 36.14 28.46
C SER A 129 9.18 36.94 27.16
N LEU A 130 8.10 36.99 26.36
CA LEU A 130 7.98 38.03 25.33
C LEU A 130 7.61 39.34 26.03
N GLY A 131 8.63 40.15 26.34
CA GLY A 131 8.46 41.54 26.70
C GLY A 131 7.75 42.29 25.57
N ARG A 132 6.61 42.92 25.88
CA ARG A 132 5.93 43.81 24.93
C ARG A 132 6.85 45.00 24.61
N PRO A 133 7.10 45.34 23.35
CA PRO A 133 7.79 46.57 23.00
C PRO A 133 6.93 47.77 23.41
N LYS A 134 7.61 48.79 23.98
CA LYS A 134 7.03 50.07 24.38
C LYS A 134 6.56 50.90 23.19
#